data_AF-A0A6L3VJJ8-F1
#
_entry.id   AF-A0A6L3VJJ8-F1
#
_cell.length_a   1.000
_cell.length_b   1.000
_cell.length_c   1.000
_cell.angle_alpha   90.00
_cell.angle_beta   90.00
_cell.angle_gamma   90.00
#
_symmetry.space_group_name_H-M   'P 1'
#
loop_
_entity.id
_entity.type
_entity.pdbx_description
1 polymer ?
#
loop_
_entity_poly.entity_id
_entity_poly.type
_entity_poly.pdbx_seq_one_letter_code
_entity_poly.pdbx_strand_id
1 'polypeptide(L)'
;MAIKIQVLNCGRCGKPRGLTHTCITRMDSHRKPGKTRIKPRVTVTAKCRTCGKPRGINHTCRITTDFKKRKAAAARREAAERKRRQAARRKAAAAARRKATGGKPAAKAAGGKAAAGKARPAKPSHDYRTCQDGECRRYACIAWKQAYAEGRATGLEEGYQQGYENGHRQGHAEGYAAGFPAGQAACPLPHQ
;
A
#
# COMPACT_ATOMS: atom_id res chain seq x y z
N MET A 1 -22.88 -27.87 27.79
CA MET A 1 -21.51 -27.35 27.91
C MET A 1 -20.69 -28.39 28.64
N ALA A 2 -19.64 -28.94 28.02
CA ALA A 2 -18.77 -29.92 28.67
C ALA A 2 -17.31 -29.53 28.36
N ILE A 3 -16.60 -29.02 29.36
CA ILE A 3 -15.15 -28.82 29.31
C ILE A 3 -14.54 -30.18 29.64
N LYS A 4 -14.14 -30.95 28.63
CA LYS A 4 -13.39 -32.20 28.84
C LYS A 4 -11.95 -31.83 29.22
N ILE A 5 -11.67 -31.75 30.51
CA ILE A 5 -10.31 -31.67 31.04
C ILE A 5 -9.75 -33.09 30.99
N GLN A 6 -8.96 -33.41 29.96
CA GLN A 6 -8.21 -34.66 29.93
C GLN A 6 -7.08 -34.57 30.97
N VAL A 7 -7.17 -35.40 32.01
CA VAL A 7 -6.12 -35.55 33.03
C VAL A 7 -4.85 -36.03 32.32
N LEU A 8 -3.81 -35.20 32.33
CA LEU A 8 -2.56 -35.43 31.62
C LEU A 8 -1.77 -36.55 32.33
N ASN A 9 -1.83 -37.77 31.79
CA ASN A 9 -0.99 -38.87 32.26
C ASN A 9 0.50 -38.52 32.07
N CYS A 10 1.34 -38.97 32.99
CA CYS A 10 2.78 -38.83 32.86
C CYS A 10 3.32 -39.53 31.61
N GLY A 11 3.96 -38.79 30.69
CA GLY A 11 4.69 -39.41 29.57
C GLY A 11 5.86 -40.32 29.99
N ARG A 12 6.29 -40.29 31.26
CA ARG A 12 7.44 -41.05 31.80
C ARG A 12 7.09 -42.15 32.81
N CYS A 13 5.90 -42.15 33.42
CA CYS A 13 5.48 -43.14 34.43
C CYS A 13 4.03 -43.60 34.28
N GLY A 14 3.29 -43.14 33.26
CA GLY A 14 1.94 -43.60 32.93
C GLY A 14 0.82 -43.24 33.93
N LYS A 15 1.15 -42.82 35.16
CA LYS A 15 0.15 -42.52 36.21
C LYS A 15 -0.63 -41.23 35.91
N PRO A 16 -1.95 -41.18 36.23
CA PRO A 16 -2.76 -39.97 36.11
C PRO A 16 -2.24 -38.90 37.07
N ARG A 17 -2.15 -37.65 36.62
CA ARG A 17 -1.48 -36.59 37.38
C ARG A 17 -2.47 -35.53 37.83
N GLY A 18 -2.51 -35.28 39.14
CA GLY A 18 -2.94 -34.01 39.69
C GLY A 18 -1.98 -32.87 39.30
N LEU A 19 -2.35 -31.64 39.67
CA LEU A 19 -1.68 -30.39 39.25
C LEU A 19 -0.17 -30.35 39.57
N THR A 20 0.29 -31.11 40.55
CA THR A 20 1.70 -31.30 40.88
C THR A 20 1.98 -32.78 41.10
N HIS A 21 3.05 -33.29 40.49
CA HIS A 21 3.57 -34.62 40.77
C HIS A 21 5.09 -34.54 40.73
N THR A 22 5.76 -35.39 41.49
CA THR A 22 7.22 -35.50 41.50
C THR A 22 7.57 -36.90 41.01
N CYS A 23 8.26 -37.01 39.88
CA CYS A 23 8.63 -38.30 39.29
C CYS A 23 9.93 -38.79 39.97
N ILE A 24 9.84 -39.73 40.91
CA ILE A 24 11.01 -40.39 41.51
C ILE A 24 11.49 -41.46 40.51
N THR A 25 12.65 -41.23 39.90
CA THR A 25 13.35 -42.25 39.09
C THR A 25 14.13 -43.18 40.00
N ARG A 26 14.25 -44.46 39.58
CA ARG A 26 15.19 -45.42 40.16
C ARG A 26 16.59 -44.80 40.26
N MET A 27 17.29 -45.10 41.35
CA MET A 27 18.55 -44.48 41.80
C MET A 27 19.72 -44.58 40.80
N ASP A 28 19.62 -45.40 39.75
CA ASP A 28 20.77 -45.77 38.89
C ASP A 28 20.97 -44.89 37.65
N SER A 29 20.31 -43.74 37.54
CA SER A 29 20.49 -42.84 36.39
C SER A 29 21.24 -41.56 36.77
N HIS A 30 22.43 -41.35 36.19
CA HIS A 30 23.29 -40.16 36.40
C HIS A 30 22.70 -38.81 35.91
N ARG A 31 21.42 -38.74 35.52
CA ARG A 31 20.79 -37.48 35.09
C ARG A 31 19.97 -36.86 36.21
N LYS A 32 20.38 -35.65 36.64
CA LYS A 32 19.67 -34.85 37.65
C LYS A 32 18.17 -34.71 37.30
N PRO A 33 17.24 -34.92 38.26
CA PRO A 33 15.81 -34.79 38.01
C PRO A 33 15.43 -33.34 37.73
N GLY A 34 15.24 -33.01 36.45
CA GLY A 34 14.78 -31.69 36.01
C GLY A 34 13.27 -31.54 36.15
N LYS A 35 12.81 -30.38 36.65
CA LYS A 35 11.39 -30.00 36.66
C LYS A 35 10.88 -29.93 35.21
N THR A 36 10.02 -30.85 34.81
CA THR A 36 9.39 -30.81 33.49
C THR A 36 8.16 -29.91 33.55
N ARG A 37 8.20 -28.78 32.82
CA ARG A 37 7.07 -27.84 32.72
C ARG A 37 6.02 -28.42 31.77
N ILE A 38 4.89 -28.86 32.31
CA ILE A 38 3.73 -29.28 31.51
C ILE A 38 3.10 -28.04 30.89
N LYS A 39 2.97 -28.02 29.56
CA LYS A 39 2.21 -27.01 28.80
C LYS A 39 0.82 -27.58 28.49
N PRO A 40 -0.23 -27.32 29.28
CA PRO A 40 -1.57 -27.77 28.93
C PRO A 40 -2.03 -27.08 27.65
N ARG A 41 -2.36 -27.88 26.63
CA ARG A 41 -2.99 -27.40 25.39
C ARG A 41 -4.50 -27.38 25.61
N VAL A 42 -5.04 -26.22 25.99
CA VAL A 42 -6.50 -26.04 26.08
C VAL A 42 -7.02 -25.66 24.69
N THR A 43 -7.60 -26.62 23.97
CA THR A 43 -8.27 -26.37 22.69
C THR A 43 -9.71 -25.94 22.94
N VAL A 44 -9.97 -24.63 22.86
CA VAL A 44 -11.34 -24.09 22.95
C VAL A 44 -11.97 -24.07 21.56
N THR A 45 -12.78 -25.09 21.25
CA THR A 45 -13.44 -25.27 19.94
C THR A 45 -14.75 -24.48 19.81
N ALA A 46 -14.92 -23.37 20.53
CA ALA A 46 -16.12 -22.55 20.43
C ALA A 46 -15.90 -21.43 19.41
N LYS A 47 -16.65 -21.41 18.30
CA LYS A 47 -16.59 -20.32 17.30
C LYS A 47 -17.48 -19.15 17.73
N CYS A 48 -17.01 -17.92 17.51
CA CYS A 48 -17.80 -16.72 17.78
C CYS A 48 -18.93 -16.59 16.75
N ARG A 49 -20.18 -16.51 17.20
CA ARG A 49 -21.36 -16.40 16.32
C ARG A 49 -21.36 -15.12 15.45
N THR A 50 -20.65 -14.08 15.89
CA THR A 50 -20.63 -12.76 15.25
C THR A 50 -19.47 -12.58 14.25
N CYS A 51 -18.32 -13.24 14.47
CA CYS A 51 -17.14 -13.07 13.61
C CYS A 51 -16.56 -14.38 13.06
N GLY A 52 -17.13 -15.54 13.39
CA GLY A 52 -16.73 -16.86 12.90
C GLY A 52 -15.39 -17.40 13.42
N LYS A 53 -14.58 -16.56 14.08
CA LYS A 53 -13.26 -16.91 14.61
C LYS A 53 -13.35 -17.74 15.91
N PRO A 54 -12.37 -18.60 16.21
CA PRO A 54 -12.33 -19.34 17.47
C PRO A 54 -12.26 -18.38 18.66
N ARG A 55 -13.16 -18.57 19.63
CA ARG A 55 -13.20 -17.82 20.90
C ARG A 55 -12.11 -18.35 21.82
N GLY A 56 -10.89 -17.85 21.66
CA GLY A 56 -9.87 -17.98 22.71
C GLY A 56 -10.23 -17.16 23.96
N ILE A 57 -9.43 -17.32 25.02
CA ILE A 57 -9.59 -16.62 26.31
C ILE A 57 -9.57 -15.09 26.15
N ASN A 58 -8.82 -14.57 25.17
CA ASN A 58 -8.69 -13.14 24.89
C ASN A 58 -9.14 -12.77 23.45
N HIS A 59 -10.33 -13.18 23.02
CA HIS A 59 -10.84 -12.74 21.71
C HIS A 59 -11.60 -11.42 21.85
N THR A 60 -11.05 -10.32 21.33
CA THR A 60 -11.78 -9.06 21.16
C THR A 60 -12.51 -9.08 19.82
N CYS A 61 -13.83 -9.09 19.86
CA CYS A 61 -14.67 -9.18 18.66
C CYS A 61 -14.80 -7.80 18.01
N ARG A 62 -13.86 -7.41 17.15
CA ARG A 62 -13.95 -6.18 16.35
C ARG A 62 -15.06 -6.34 15.30
N ILE A 63 -16.25 -5.83 15.60
CA ILE A 63 -17.35 -5.72 14.64
C ILE A 63 -16.92 -4.66 13.61
N THR A 64 -16.33 -5.10 12.49
CA THR A 64 -16.13 -4.20 11.34
C THR A 64 -17.49 -3.96 10.72
N THR A 65 -18.23 -3.00 11.26
CA THR A 65 -19.55 -2.63 10.74
C THR A 65 -19.41 -2.23 9.27
N ASP A 66 -20.18 -2.90 8.43
CA ASP A 66 -20.28 -2.78 6.97
C ASP A 66 -20.61 -1.34 6.47
N PHE A 67 -20.77 -0.36 7.36
CA PHE A 67 -21.13 1.03 7.07
C PHE A 67 -20.28 1.69 5.98
N LYS A 68 -18.95 1.53 6.00
CA LYS A 68 -18.06 2.10 4.97
C LYS A 68 -18.31 1.48 3.60
N LYS A 69 -18.59 0.17 3.54
CA LYS A 69 -18.92 -0.54 2.29
C LYS A 69 -20.30 -0.13 1.77
N ARG A 70 -21.30 -0.03 2.64
CA ARG A 70 -22.64 0.49 2.30
C ARG A 70 -22.60 1.94 1.80
N LYS A 71 -21.84 2.83 2.44
CA LYS A 71 -21.66 4.22 1.99
C LYS A 71 -20.96 4.30 0.62
N ALA A 72 -19.93 3.48 0.41
CA ALA A 72 -19.26 3.40 -0.89
C ALA A 72 -20.17 2.84 -2.00
N ALA A 73 -21.02 1.85 -1.67
CA ALA A 73 -22.00 1.30 -2.61
C ALA A 73 -23.08 2.34 -2.97
N ALA A 74 -23.56 3.13 -2.00
CA ALA A 74 -24.50 4.22 -2.24
C ALA A 74 -23.90 5.29 -3.16
N ALA A 75 -22.67 5.75 -2.88
CA ALA A 75 -21.98 6.74 -3.72
C ALA A 75 -21.77 6.25 -5.17
N ARG A 76 -21.47 4.96 -5.37
CA ARG A 76 -21.35 4.36 -6.71
C ARG A 76 -22.69 4.35 -7.46
N ARG A 77 -23.80 4.08 -6.77
CA ARG A 77 -25.15 4.12 -7.36
C ARG A 77 -25.54 5.53 -7.79
N GLU A 78 -25.29 6.53 -6.93
CA GLU A 78 -25.53 7.94 -7.26
C GLU A 78 -24.68 8.42 -8.45
N ALA A 79 -23.40 8.04 -8.50
CA ALA A 79 -22.53 8.37 -9.62
C ALA A 79 -23.00 7.73 -10.93
N ALA A 80 -23.48 6.48 -10.89
CA ALA A 80 -24.06 5.80 -12.05
C ALA A 80 -25.34 6.50 -12.52
N GLU A 81 -26.20 6.94 -11.59
CA GLU A 81 -27.42 7.68 -11.93
C GLU A 81 -27.11 9.04 -12.55
N ARG A 82 -26.15 9.79 -12.00
CA ARG A 82 -25.69 11.07 -12.59
C ARG A 82 -25.19 10.88 -14.03
N LYS A 83 -24.41 9.83 -14.29
CA LYS A 83 -23.96 9.49 -15.65
C LYS A 83 -25.12 9.14 -16.58
N ARG A 84 -26.10 8.36 -16.11
CA ARG A 84 -27.32 8.03 -16.87
C ARG A 84 -28.13 9.30 -17.21
N ARG A 85 -28.34 10.20 -16.24
CA ARG A 85 -29.01 11.49 -16.47
C ARG A 85 -28.25 12.36 -17.47
N GLN A 86 -26.92 12.45 -17.37
CA GLN A 86 -26.11 13.21 -18.31
C GLN A 86 -26.16 12.62 -19.73
N ALA A 87 -26.11 11.29 -19.86
CA ALA A 87 -26.27 10.60 -21.13
C ALA A 87 -27.66 10.84 -21.74
N ALA A 88 -28.72 10.80 -20.92
CA ALA A 88 -30.08 11.12 -21.35
C ALA A 88 -30.18 12.58 -21.85
N ARG A 89 -29.60 13.55 -21.12
CA ARG A 89 -29.54 14.95 -21.56
C ARG A 89 -28.80 15.13 -22.88
N ARG A 90 -27.67 14.44 -23.07
CA ARG A 90 -26.92 14.46 -24.34
C ARG A 90 -27.72 13.86 -25.49
N LYS A 91 -28.41 12.73 -25.27
CA LYS A 91 -29.29 12.12 -26.26
C LYS A 91 -30.46 13.03 -26.61
N ALA A 92 -31.09 13.66 -25.62
CA ALA A 92 -32.16 14.63 -25.82
C ALA A 92 -31.69 15.86 -26.62
N ALA A 93 -30.51 16.40 -26.29
CA ALA A 93 -29.90 17.50 -27.04
C ALA A 93 -29.56 17.11 -28.49
N ALA A 94 -29.04 15.89 -28.71
CA ALA A 94 -28.78 15.38 -30.06
C ALA A 94 -30.08 15.18 -30.86
N ALA A 95 -31.14 14.69 -30.22
CA ALA A 95 -32.46 14.56 -30.84
C ALA A 95 -33.07 15.93 -31.18
N ALA A 96 -32.95 16.92 -30.28
CA ALA A 96 -33.38 18.29 -30.53
C ALA A 96 -32.63 18.92 -31.71
N ARG A 97 -31.31 18.71 -31.80
CA ARG A 97 -30.51 19.13 -32.97
C ARG A 97 -30.99 18.49 -34.26
N ARG A 98 -31.26 17.17 -34.25
CA ARG A 98 -31.78 16.45 -35.43
C ARG A 98 -33.15 16.97 -35.88
N LYS A 99 -34.02 17.32 -34.94
CA LYS A 99 -35.32 17.94 -35.21
C LYS A 99 -35.15 19.35 -35.78
N ALA A 100 -34.24 20.16 -35.21
CA ALA A 100 -33.95 21.50 -35.71
C ALA A 100 -33.32 21.51 -37.11
N THR A 101 -32.54 20.49 -37.46
CA THR A 101 -31.97 20.32 -38.82
C THR A 101 -32.94 19.66 -39.81
N GLY A 102 -34.22 19.49 -39.46
CA GLY A 102 -35.27 19.14 -40.41
C GLY A 102 -35.09 17.79 -41.12
N GLY A 103 -34.59 16.76 -40.44
CA GLY A 103 -34.71 15.38 -40.91
C GLY A 103 -34.10 15.03 -42.27
N LYS A 104 -33.19 15.84 -42.84
CA LYS A 104 -32.42 15.39 -44.02
C LYS A 104 -31.47 14.29 -43.57
N PRO A 105 -31.61 13.04 -44.07
CA PRO A 105 -30.64 12.01 -43.75
C PRO A 105 -29.28 12.48 -44.26
N ALA A 106 -28.23 12.28 -43.47
CA ALA A 106 -26.87 12.39 -43.99
C ALA A 106 -26.77 11.35 -45.12
N ALA A 107 -26.90 11.82 -46.36
CA ALA A 107 -26.66 11.02 -47.55
C ALA A 107 -25.30 10.35 -47.35
N LYS A 108 -25.24 9.04 -47.57
CA LYS A 108 -23.97 8.33 -47.74
C LYS A 108 -23.16 9.12 -48.76
N ALA A 109 -22.09 9.77 -48.33
CA ALA A 109 -21.10 10.33 -49.23
C ALA A 109 -20.27 9.16 -49.79
N ALA A 110 -20.89 8.38 -50.66
CA ALA A 110 -20.19 7.57 -51.64
C ALA A 110 -20.28 8.33 -52.97
N GLY A 111 -19.12 8.69 -53.51
CA GLY A 111 -19.00 9.09 -54.91
C GLY A 111 -19.42 10.52 -55.25
N GLY A 112 -18.69 11.52 -54.76
CA GLY A 112 -18.61 12.82 -55.41
C GLY A 112 -17.15 13.13 -55.66
N LYS A 113 -16.71 13.16 -56.93
CA LYS A 113 -15.38 13.65 -57.30
C LYS A 113 -15.26 15.09 -56.75
N ALA A 114 -14.62 15.22 -55.61
CA ALA A 114 -14.26 16.51 -55.08
C ALA A 114 -13.29 17.13 -56.07
N ALA A 115 -13.68 18.27 -56.65
CA ALA A 115 -12.72 19.21 -57.20
C ALA A 115 -11.56 19.32 -56.21
N ALA A 116 -10.32 19.29 -56.72
CA ALA A 116 -9.10 19.33 -55.94
C ALA A 116 -9.00 20.63 -55.11
N GLY A 117 -9.79 20.71 -54.05
CA GLY A 117 -9.66 21.72 -53.01
C GLY A 117 -8.40 21.36 -52.25
N LYS A 118 -7.38 22.21 -52.38
CA LYS A 118 -6.10 22.06 -51.70
C LYS A 118 -6.35 21.61 -50.26
N ALA A 119 -5.82 20.43 -49.90
CA ALA A 119 -5.88 19.91 -48.55
C ALA A 119 -5.41 21.01 -47.60
N ARG A 120 -6.27 21.44 -46.65
CA ARG A 120 -5.85 22.36 -45.61
C ARG A 120 -4.69 21.68 -44.89
N PRO A 121 -3.50 22.31 -44.79
CA PRO A 121 -2.36 21.68 -44.14
C PRO A 121 -2.77 21.26 -42.73
N ALA A 122 -2.38 20.06 -42.34
CA ALA A 122 -2.58 19.58 -40.98
C ALA A 122 -2.03 20.65 -40.03
N LYS A 123 -2.82 21.01 -39.00
CA LYS A 123 -2.38 21.98 -38.01
C LYS A 123 -1.03 21.50 -37.45
N PRO A 124 0.01 22.34 -37.41
CA PRO A 124 1.32 21.91 -36.93
C PRO A 124 1.18 21.33 -35.52
N SER A 125 1.63 20.09 -35.36
CA SER A 125 1.66 19.42 -34.07
C SER A 125 2.59 20.21 -33.16
N HIS A 126 2.04 20.78 -32.09
CA HIS A 126 2.85 21.46 -31.09
C HIS A 126 3.32 20.45 -30.07
N ASP A 127 4.61 20.13 -30.13
CA ASP A 127 5.23 19.31 -29.10
C ASP A 127 5.53 20.18 -27.89
N TYR A 128 4.90 19.85 -26.77
CA TYR A 128 5.04 20.57 -25.51
C TYR A 128 6.40 20.32 -24.84
N ARG A 129 7.12 19.25 -25.23
CA ARG A 129 8.45 18.92 -24.69
C ARG A 129 9.56 19.80 -25.25
N THR A 130 9.35 20.33 -26.45
CA THR A 130 10.31 21.20 -27.15
C THR A 130 9.81 22.64 -27.26
N CYS A 131 8.64 22.96 -26.68
CA CYS A 131 8.09 24.30 -26.66
C CYS A 131 8.90 25.23 -25.74
N GLN A 132 9.66 26.15 -26.35
CA GLN A 132 10.45 27.16 -25.66
C GLN A 132 9.68 28.46 -25.37
N ASP A 133 8.45 28.59 -25.90
CA ASP A 133 7.65 29.81 -25.75
C ASP A 133 7.28 30.05 -24.28
N GLY A 134 7.80 31.12 -23.68
CA GLY A 134 7.59 31.48 -22.27
C GLY A 134 6.11 31.56 -21.88
N GLU A 135 5.29 32.15 -22.75
CA GLU A 135 3.86 32.38 -22.52
C GLU A 135 2.92 31.36 -23.20
N CYS A 136 3.39 30.14 -23.52
CA CYS A 136 2.51 29.15 -24.14
C CYS A 136 1.34 28.77 -23.21
N ARG A 137 0.15 29.31 -23.49
CA ARG A 137 -1.09 29.07 -22.72
C ARG A 137 -1.74 27.70 -23.01
N ARG A 138 -1.08 26.84 -23.80
CA ARG A 138 -1.57 25.48 -24.05
C ARG A 138 -1.42 24.66 -22.78
N TYR A 139 -2.49 24.00 -22.37
CA TYR A 139 -2.54 23.23 -21.12
C TYR A 139 -1.39 22.22 -20.99
N ALA A 140 -1.05 21.50 -22.06
CA ALA A 140 0.04 20.53 -22.05
C ALA A 140 1.41 21.18 -21.74
N CYS A 141 1.65 22.40 -22.20
CA CYS A 141 2.90 23.13 -21.95
C CYS A 141 2.96 23.67 -20.52
N ILE A 142 1.83 24.18 -20.00
CA ILE A 142 1.74 24.64 -18.61
C ILE A 142 2.01 23.47 -17.65
N ALA A 143 1.31 22.35 -17.87
CA ALA A 143 1.46 21.16 -17.04
C ALA A 143 2.89 20.60 -17.09
N TRP A 144 3.50 20.53 -18.28
CA TRP A 144 4.88 20.06 -18.42
C TRP A 144 5.89 20.99 -17.74
N LYS A 145 5.76 22.31 -17.89
CA LYS A 145 6.64 23.28 -17.24
C LYS A 145 6.56 23.22 -15.72
N GLN A 146 5.34 23.13 -15.18
CA GLN A 146 5.13 22.97 -13.74
C GLN A 146 5.77 21.68 -13.22
N ALA A 147 5.47 20.55 -13.85
CA ALA A 147 6.05 19.26 -13.48
C ALA A 147 7.59 19.24 -13.60
N TYR A 148 8.15 19.88 -14.63
CA TYR A 148 9.59 19.98 -14.81
C TYR A 148 10.26 20.87 -13.75
N ALA A 149 9.63 22.01 -13.42
CA ALA A 149 10.12 22.90 -12.37
C ALA A 149 10.08 22.22 -10.99
N GLU A 150 8.97 21.57 -10.65
CA GLU A 150 8.81 20.81 -9.40
C GLU A 150 9.80 19.64 -9.34
N GLY A 151 9.93 18.88 -10.42
CA GLY A 151 10.88 17.76 -10.50
C GLY A 151 12.33 18.21 -10.36
N ARG A 152 12.70 19.36 -10.95
CA ARG A 152 14.04 19.95 -10.81
C ARG A 152 14.30 20.46 -9.39
N ALA A 153 13.32 21.13 -8.77
CA ALA A 153 13.45 21.60 -7.39
C ALA A 153 13.63 20.43 -6.42
N THR A 154 12.75 19.44 -6.51
CA THR A 154 12.80 18.23 -5.67
C THR A 154 14.09 17.45 -5.90
N GLY A 155 14.46 17.22 -7.16
CA GLY A 155 15.68 16.47 -7.48
C GLY A 155 16.96 17.20 -7.05
N LEU A 156 16.99 18.54 -7.10
CA LEU A 156 18.11 19.32 -6.59
C LEU A 156 18.19 19.25 -5.07
N GLU A 157 17.06 19.40 -4.37
CA GLU A 157 16.99 19.37 -2.91
C GLU A 157 17.35 17.98 -2.37
N GLU A 158 16.70 16.92 -2.84
CA GLU A 158 16.97 15.55 -2.43
C GLU A 158 18.39 15.12 -2.77
N GLY A 159 18.84 15.43 -4.00
CA GLY A 159 20.19 15.09 -4.45
C GLY A 159 21.28 15.82 -3.66
N TYR A 160 21.08 17.11 -3.38
CA TYR A 160 22.02 17.89 -2.57
C TYR A 160 22.06 17.41 -1.13
N GLN A 161 20.90 17.21 -0.50
CA GLN A 161 20.80 16.74 0.87
C GLN A 161 21.45 15.37 1.03
N GLN A 162 21.11 14.42 0.14
CA GLN A 162 21.68 13.09 0.18
C GLN A 162 23.19 13.10 -0.06
N GLY A 163 23.66 13.88 -1.03
CA GLY A 163 25.09 14.04 -1.30
C GLY A 163 25.84 14.61 -0.10
N TYR A 164 25.30 15.66 0.52
CA TYR A 164 25.87 16.30 1.70
C TYR A 164 25.91 15.35 2.90
N GLU A 165 24.80 14.70 3.22
CA GLU A 165 24.72 13.77 4.36
C GLU A 165 25.66 12.58 4.20
N ASN A 166 25.72 12.00 2.99
CA ASN A 166 26.61 10.87 2.73
C ASN A 166 28.07 11.29 2.80
N GLY A 167 28.43 12.39 2.15
CA GLY A 167 29.79 12.92 2.16
C GLY A 167 30.25 13.30 3.57
N HIS A 168 29.41 13.99 4.33
CA HIS A 168 29.72 14.36 5.71
C HIS A 168 29.87 13.12 6.61
N ARG A 169 28.98 12.14 6.49
CA ARG A 169 29.02 10.91 7.27
C ARG A 169 30.27 10.08 6.96
N GLN A 170 30.59 9.90 5.68
CA GLN A 170 31.77 9.15 5.26
C GLN A 170 33.04 9.88 5.67
N GLY A 171 33.17 11.17 5.35
CA GLY A 171 34.35 11.96 5.70
C GLY A 171 34.58 12.03 7.20
N HIS A 172 33.52 12.19 8.00
CA HIS A 172 33.65 12.16 9.46
C HIS A 172 34.04 10.78 9.98
N ALA A 173 33.44 9.70 9.45
CA ALA A 173 33.77 8.34 9.87
C ALA A 173 35.21 7.97 9.53
N GLU A 174 35.66 8.28 8.31
CA GLU A 174 37.03 8.03 7.85
C GLU A 174 38.04 8.89 8.61
N GLY A 175 37.77 10.19 8.75
CA GLY A 175 38.62 11.12 9.48
C GLY A 175 38.75 10.74 10.97
N TYR A 176 37.65 10.35 11.61
CA TYR A 176 37.69 9.88 12.99
C TYR A 176 38.41 8.54 13.12
N ALA A 177 38.15 7.58 12.22
CA ALA A 177 38.79 6.27 12.24
C ALA A 177 40.31 6.36 12.02
N ALA A 178 40.79 7.30 11.20
CA ALA A 178 42.21 7.53 11.01
C ALA A 178 42.84 8.38 12.12
N GLY A 179 42.17 9.46 12.52
CA GLY A 179 42.70 10.46 13.45
C GLY A 179 42.67 10.03 14.92
N PHE A 180 41.64 9.30 15.35
CA PHE A 180 41.49 8.85 16.73
C PHE A 180 42.63 7.93 17.20
N PRO A 181 42.98 6.84 16.48
CA PRO A 181 44.11 5.99 16.88
C PRO A 181 45.46 6.71 16.79
N ALA A 182 45.65 7.60 15.80
CA ALA A 182 46.86 8.41 15.70
C ALA A 182 47.01 9.38 16.89
N GLY A 183 45.89 10.00 17.31
CA GLY A 183 45.85 10.87 18.48
C GLY A 183 46.07 10.10 19.79
N GLN A 184 45.52 8.88 19.91
CA GLN A 184 45.84 8.01 21.04
C GLN A 184 47.33 7.68 21.05
N ALA A 185 47.91 7.23 19.93
CA ALA A 185 49.33 6.90 19.86
C ALA A 185 50.26 8.10 20.21
N ALA A 186 49.83 9.33 19.94
CA ALA A 186 50.57 10.54 20.28
C ALA A 186 50.39 11.00 21.74
N CYS A 187 49.39 10.46 22.47
CA CYS A 187 49.10 10.87 23.84
C CYS A 187 50.11 10.23 24.82
N PRO A 188 50.77 11.03 25.68
CA PRO A 188 51.79 10.53 26.62
C PRO A 188 51.22 9.79 27.84
N LEU A 189 49.89 9.74 28.02
CA LEU A 189 49.24 9.08 29.14
C LEU A 189 48.78 7.66 28.77
N PRO A 190 48.86 6.68 29.69
CA PRO A 190 48.39 5.33 29.43
C PRO A 190 46.86 5.29 29.32
N HIS A 191 46.39 4.78 28.19
CA HIS A 191 45.01 4.50 27.81
C HIS A 191 44.77 2.99 27.92
N GLN A 192 43.74 2.58 28.68
CA GLN A 192 43.26 1.19 28.78
C GLN A 192 42.00 1.00 27.96
#